data_AF-A0A7Y1YHH2-F1
#
_entry.id   AF-A0A7Y1YHH2-F1
#
_cell.length_a   1.000
_cell.length_b   1.000
_cell.length_c   1.000
_cell.angle_alpha   90.00
_cell.angle_beta   90.00
_cell.angle_gamma   90.00
#
_symmetry.space_group_name_H-M   'P 1'
#
loop_
_entity.id
_entity.type
_entity.pdbx_description
1 polymer ?
#
loop_
_entity_poly.entity_id
_entity_poly.type
_entity_poly.pdbx_seq_one_letter_code
_entity_poly.pdbx_strand_id
1 'polypeptide(L)'
;MIDDETLLASILEGGDALHRDMRQYYQESQCRTEVLNLLKKRGASTIEAEDVFQEGIIAFIFNVRKGKYRGEASVKTYIAAIYERIYNNQVRKKKSVTQIEGNTLPDVNDYKTPEYLFIEQEKRQKLDELLAKLGEKCEKILRL
;
A
#
# COMPACT_ATOMS: atom_id res chain seq x y z
N MET A 1 6.76 -16.79 11.12
CA MET A 1 6.26 -16.87 9.73
C MET A 1 5.36 -18.08 9.62
N ILE A 2 4.06 -17.85 9.46
CA ILE A 2 3.09 -18.92 9.19
C ILE A 2 3.38 -19.55 7.82
N ASP A 3 3.26 -20.86 7.70
CA ASP A 3 3.38 -21.55 6.42
C ASP A 3 2.11 -21.44 5.58
N ASP A 4 2.25 -21.66 4.27
CA ASP A 4 1.15 -21.54 3.32
C ASP A 4 0.02 -22.54 3.59
N GLU A 5 0.32 -23.76 4.07
CA GLU A 5 -0.70 -24.79 4.34
C GLU A 5 -1.56 -24.41 5.54
N THR A 6 -0.95 -23.98 6.63
CA THR A 6 -1.65 -23.51 7.84
C THR A 6 -2.52 -22.29 7.52
N LEU A 7 -2.03 -21.35 6.71
CA LEU A 7 -2.80 -20.19 6.27
C LEU A 7 -4.02 -20.60 5.44
N LEU A 8 -3.86 -21.56 4.51
CA LEU A 8 -4.97 -22.04 3.69
C LEU A 8 -6.01 -22.79 4.53
N ALA A 9 -5.56 -23.62 5.47
CA ALA A 9 -6.45 -24.34 6.39
C ALA A 9 -7.29 -23.37 7.24
N SER A 10 -6.68 -22.34 7.82
CA SER A 10 -7.42 -21.36 8.63
C SER A 10 -8.37 -20.49 7.82
N ILE A 11 -8.10 -20.25 6.54
CA ILE A 11 -9.05 -19.59 5.61
C ILE A 11 -10.30 -20.43 5.37
N LEU A 12 -10.14 -21.75 5.22
CA LEU A 12 -11.25 -22.67 5.02
C LEU A 12 -12.08 -22.87 6.28
N GLU A 13 -11.43 -23.01 7.44
CA GLU A 13 -12.10 -23.18 8.73
C GLU A 13 -12.79 -21.89 9.21
N GLY A 14 -12.13 -20.73 9.03
CA GLY A 14 -12.64 -19.44 9.49
C GLY A 14 -12.46 -19.19 10.98
N GLY A 15 -13.34 -18.36 11.57
CA GLY A 15 -13.34 -18.05 13.00
C GLY A 15 -12.09 -17.34 13.52
N ASP A 16 -11.72 -17.63 14.76
CA ASP A 16 -10.60 -17.00 15.48
C ASP A 16 -9.24 -17.40 14.90
N ALA A 17 -9.12 -18.62 14.35
CA ALA A 17 -7.91 -19.09 13.69
C ALA A 17 -7.55 -18.20 12.50
N LEU A 18 -8.53 -17.93 11.62
CA LEU A 18 -8.35 -17.00 10.51
C LEU A 18 -7.88 -15.62 10.98
N HIS A 19 -8.51 -15.05 12.00
CA HIS A 19 -8.18 -13.69 12.46
C HIS A 19 -6.75 -13.60 12.99
N ARG A 20 -6.30 -14.59 13.76
CA ARG A 20 -4.95 -14.68 14.28
C ARG A 20 -3.94 -14.82 13.14
N ASP A 21 -4.17 -15.77 12.25
CA ASP A 21 -3.24 -16.14 11.19
C ASP A 21 -3.12 -15.05 10.13
N MET A 22 -4.24 -14.41 9.76
CA MET A 22 -4.23 -13.25 8.88
C MET A 22 -3.57 -12.05 9.53
N ARG A 23 -3.76 -11.82 10.84
CA ARG A 23 -3.06 -10.74 11.54
C ARG A 23 -1.55 -10.98 11.50
N GLN A 24 -1.11 -12.21 11.73
CA GLN A 24 0.29 -12.57 11.62
C GLN A 24 0.81 -12.39 10.19
N TYR A 25 0.07 -12.84 9.18
CA TYR A 25 0.41 -12.62 7.78
C TYR A 25 0.44 -11.14 7.40
N TYR A 26 -0.44 -10.32 7.97
CA TYR A 26 -0.53 -8.88 7.70
C TYR A 26 0.59 -8.08 8.39
N GLN A 27 0.95 -8.45 9.61
CA GLN A 27 1.90 -7.72 10.46
C GLN A 27 3.35 -8.19 10.31
N GLU A 28 3.58 -9.50 10.14
CA GLU A 28 4.93 -10.08 10.10
C GLU A 28 5.47 -10.25 8.68
N SER A 29 4.65 -10.05 7.65
CA SER A 29 5.07 -10.42 6.30
C SER A 29 5.84 -9.30 5.60
N GLN A 30 7.08 -9.63 5.24
CA GLN A 30 7.88 -8.97 4.20
C GLN A 30 7.06 -8.73 2.91
N CYS A 31 6.04 -9.55 2.65
CA CYS A 31 5.07 -9.39 1.57
C CYS A 31 4.38 -8.02 1.58
N ARG A 32 3.98 -7.50 2.75
CA ARG A 32 3.30 -6.18 2.82
C ARG A 32 4.23 -5.07 2.31
N THR A 33 5.44 -5.01 2.85
CA THR A 33 6.43 -4.01 2.44
C THR A 33 6.83 -4.17 0.97
N GLU A 34 7.02 -5.40 0.49
CA GLU A 34 7.33 -5.69 -0.91
C GLU A 34 6.22 -5.23 -1.86
N VAL A 35 4.95 -5.53 -1.53
CA VAL A 35 3.79 -5.16 -2.34
C VAL A 35 3.57 -3.66 -2.35
N LEU A 36 3.62 -3.00 -1.19
CA LEU A 36 3.48 -1.56 -1.10
C LEU A 36 4.59 -0.84 -1.88
N ASN A 37 5.82 -1.32 -1.79
CA ASN A 37 6.94 -0.77 -2.56
C ASN A 37 6.76 -1.00 -4.06
N LEU A 38 6.28 -2.17 -4.48
CA LEU A 38 6.00 -2.47 -5.88
C LEU A 38 4.90 -1.55 -6.44
N LEU A 39 3.82 -1.34 -5.68
CA LEU A 39 2.72 -0.45 -6.09
C LEU A 39 3.16 1.01 -6.16
N LYS A 40 3.91 1.49 -5.16
CA LYS A 40 4.49 2.84 -5.16
C LYS A 40 5.43 3.07 -6.35
N LYS A 41 6.28 2.09 -6.69
CA LYS A 41 7.14 2.15 -7.91
C LYS A 41 6.33 2.27 -9.20
N ARG A 42 5.09 1.78 -9.21
CA ARG A 42 4.17 1.90 -10.36
C ARG A 42 3.31 3.17 -10.33
N GLY A 43 3.59 4.10 -9.41
CA GLY A 43 2.91 5.39 -9.30
C GLY A 43 1.68 5.40 -8.40
N ALA A 44 1.43 4.34 -7.62
CA ALA A 44 0.35 4.35 -6.65
C ALA A 44 0.65 5.34 -5.51
N SER A 45 -0.35 6.10 -5.08
CA SER A 45 -0.26 6.85 -3.83
C SER A 45 -0.16 5.90 -2.64
N THR A 46 0.26 6.39 -1.47
CA THR A 46 0.27 5.55 -0.26
C THR A 46 -1.12 5.02 0.06
N ILE A 47 -2.16 5.84 -0.10
CA ILE A 47 -3.55 5.44 0.17
C ILE A 47 -3.98 4.34 -0.80
N GLU A 48 -3.71 4.52 -2.10
CA GLU A 48 -4.04 3.52 -3.11
C GLU A 48 -3.31 2.19 -2.89
N ALA A 49 -2.04 2.26 -2.50
CA ALA A 49 -1.27 1.06 -2.23
C ALA A 49 -1.84 0.27 -1.05
N GLU A 50 -2.29 0.96 0.01
CA GLU A 50 -2.96 0.34 1.16
C GLU A 50 -4.33 -0.24 0.77
N ASP A 51 -5.12 0.48 -0.04
CA ASP A 51 -6.43 0.00 -0.52
C ASP A 51 -6.27 -1.26 -1.37
N VAL A 52 -5.33 -1.26 -2.33
CA VAL A 52 -5.03 -2.44 -3.15
C VAL A 52 -4.58 -3.62 -2.29
N PHE A 53 -3.78 -3.34 -1.25
CA PHE A 53 -3.32 -4.38 -0.33
C PHE A 53 -4.51 -5.00 0.43
N GLN A 54 -5.38 -4.18 1.01
CA GLN A 54 -6.57 -4.67 1.72
C GLN A 54 -7.52 -5.44 0.79
N GLU A 55 -7.86 -4.87 -0.37
CA GLU A 55 -8.73 -5.52 -1.36
C GLU A 55 -8.14 -6.86 -1.84
N GLY A 56 -6.82 -6.92 -2.05
CA GLY A 56 -6.19 -8.14 -2.54
C GLY A 56 -6.17 -9.26 -1.51
N ILE A 57 -6.01 -8.94 -0.22
CA ILE A 57 -6.16 -9.90 0.86
C ILE A 57 -7.59 -10.46 0.93
N ILE A 58 -8.60 -9.58 0.87
CA ILE A 58 -10.01 -9.99 0.87
C ILE A 58 -10.31 -10.90 -0.34
N ALA A 59 -9.83 -10.50 -1.52
CA ALA A 59 -9.98 -11.29 -2.75
C ALA A 59 -9.28 -12.64 -2.66
N PHE A 60 -8.11 -12.72 -2.00
CA PHE A 60 -7.40 -13.97 -1.75
C PHE A 60 -8.23 -14.92 -0.88
N ILE A 61 -8.68 -14.46 0.29
CA ILE A 61 -9.53 -15.24 1.21
C ILE A 61 -10.76 -15.78 0.46
N PHE A 62 -11.42 -14.92 -0.31
CA PHE A 62 -12.61 -15.30 -1.08
C PHE A 62 -12.31 -16.32 -2.17
N ASN A 63 -11.18 -16.18 -2.88
CA ASN A 63 -10.78 -17.13 -3.91
C ASN A 63 -10.47 -18.51 -3.33
N VAL A 64 -9.79 -18.57 -2.17
CA VAL A 64 -9.52 -19.83 -1.46
C VAL A 64 -10.83 -20.49 -1.04
N ARG A 65 -11.74 -19.76 -0.38
CA ARG A 65 -13.05 -20.28 0.05
C ARG A 65 -13.94 -20.74 -1.11
N LYS A 66 -13.78 -20.16 -2.29
CA LYS A 66 -14.50 -20.57 -3.51
C LYS A 66 -13.80 -21.67 -4.31
N GLY A 67 -12.69 -22.22 -3.82
CA GLY A 67 -11.92 -23.24 -4.55
C GLY A 67 -11.29 -22.72 -5.84
N LYS A 68 -11.09 -21.40 -5.98
CA LYS A 68 -10.44 -20.79 -7.16
C LYS A 68 -8.92 -20.86 -7.07
N TYR A 69 -8.35 -20.98 -5.88
CA TYR A 69 -6.94 -21.25 -5.69
C TYR A 69 -6.73 -22.77 -5.76
N ARG A 70 -5.92 -23.23 -6.73
CA ARG A 70 -5.69 -24.66 -7.01
C ARG A 70 -4.33 -25.17 -6.52
N GLY A 71 -3.51 -24.31 -5.90
CA GLY A 71 -2.14 -24.67 -5.51
C GLY A 71 -1.13 -24.79 -6.66
N GLU A 72 -1.52 -24.46 -7.90
CA GLU A 72 -0.62 -24.49 -9.08
C GLU A 72 0.49 -23.43 -9.01
N ALA A 73 0.28 -22.38 -8.23
CA ALA A 73 1.26 -21.34 -7.93
C ALA A 73 1.35 -21.18 -6.41
N SER A 74 2.50 -20.75 -5.89
CA SER A 74 2.64 -20.43 -4.45
C SER A 74 1.66 -19.34 -4.03
N VAL A 75 1.31 -19.31 -2.73
CA VAL A 75 0.40 -18.30 -2.18
C VAL A 75 0.91 -16.89 -2.48
N LYS A 76 2.23 -16.67 -2.33
CA LYS A 76 2.88 -15.39 -2.66
C LYS A 76 2.64 -14.97 -4.12
N THR A 77 2.86 -15.88 -5.08
CA THR A 77 2.67 -15.58 -6.51
C THR A 77 1.22 -15.31 -6.83
N TYR A 78 0.30 -16.09 -6.26
CA TYR A 78 -1.13 -15.91 -6.48
C TYR A 78 -1.63 -14.56 -5.94
N ILE A 79 -1.19 -14.20 -4.74
CA ILE A 79 -1.49 -12.91 -4.12
C ILE A 79 -0.91 -11.74 -4.93
N ALA A 80 0.33 -11.86 -5.42
CA ALA A 80 0.93 -10.85 -6.29
C ALA A 80 0.09 -10.62 -7.57
N ALA A 81 -0.37 -11.69 -8.22
CA ALA A 81 -1.24 -11.59 -9.39
C ALA A 81 -2.59 -10.92 -9.07
N ILE A 82 -3.14 -11.14 -7.86
CA ILE A 82 -4.35 -10.45 -7.40
C ILE A 82 -4.10 -8.94 -7.29
N TYR A 83 -3.02 -8.52 -6.63
CA TYR A 83 -2.69 -7.10 -6.46
C TYR A 83 -2.49 -6.41 -7.82
N GLU A 84 -1.76 -7.04 -8.74
CA GLU A 84 -1.57 -6.50 -10.08
C GLU A 84 -2.89 -6.31 -10.83
N ARG A 85 -3.79 -7.30 -10.75
CA ARG A 85 -5.10 -7.22 -11.38
C ARG A 85 -5.93 -6.06 -10.81
N ILE A 86 -5.96 -5.91 -9.49
CA ILE A 86 -6.70 -4.84 -8.81
C ILE A 86 -6.13 -3.48 -9.22
N TYR A 87 -4.82 -3.29 -9.11
CA TYR A 87 -4.17 -2.03 -9.47
C TYR A 87 -4.37 -1.67 -10.94
N ASN A 88 -4.20 -2.65 -11.86
CA ASN A 88 -4.46 -2.42 -13.27
C ASN A 88 -5.91 -2.00 -13.54
N ASN A 89 -6.87 -2.54 -12.81
CA ASN A 89 -8.27 -2.12 -12.90
C ASN A 89 -8.48 -0.70 -12.39
N GLN A 90 -7.86 -0.32 -11.27
CA GLN A 90 -7.90 1.07 -10.77
C GLN A 90 -7.31 2.05 -11.78
N VAL A 91 -6.15 1.75 -12.36
CA VAL A 91 -5.52 2.58 -13.41
C VAL A 91 -6.42 2.72 -14.64
N ARG A 92 -7.06 1.64 -15.09
CA ARG A 92 -8.01 1.69 -16.22
C ARG A 92 -9.22 2.57 -15.91
N LYS A 93 -9.79 2.46 -14.70
CA LYS A 93 -10.90 3.30 -14.25
C LYS A 93 -10.51 4.77 -14.22
N LYS A 94 -9.34 5.10 -13.65
CA LYS A 94 -8.79 6.47 -13.65
C LYS A 94 -8.68 7.02 -15.07
N LYS A 95 -8.08 6.28 -16.00
CA LYS A 95 -7.97 6.68 -17.41
C LYS A 95 -9.33 6.91 -18.08
N SER A 96 -10.31 6.06 -17.79
CA SER A 96 -11.67 6.20 -18.33
C SER A 96 -12.36 7.45 -17.80
N VAL A 97 -12.20 7.76 -16.52
CA VAL A 97 -12.75 8.97 -15.88
C VAL A 97 -12.11 10.22 -16.48
N THR A 98 -10.77 10.26 -16.59
CA THR A 98 -10.04 11.37 -17.21
C THR A 98 -10.42 11.60 -18.69
N GLN A 99 -10.78 10.54 -19.43
CA GLN A 99 -11.27 10.68 -20.81
C GLN A 99 -12.70 11.24 -20.91
N ILE A 100 -13.55 10.97 -19.91
CA ILE A 100 -14.92 11.53 -19.84
C ILE A 100 -14.86 12.99 -19.39
N GLU A 101 -13.91 13.33 -18.51
CA GLU A 101 -13.67 14.66 -17.96
C GLU A 101 -12.68 15.48 -18.80
N GLY A 102 -12.90 15.55 -20.12
CA GLY A 102 -12.12 16.39 -21.04
C GLY A 102 -12.09 17.90 -20.73
N ASN A 103 -12.64 18.33 -19.60
CA ASN A 103 -12.42 19.64 -18.99
C ASN A 103 -11.77 19.46 -17.60
N THR A 104 -10.44 19.54 -17.60
CA THR A 104 -9.55 19.88 -16.48
C THR A 104 -10.04 19.49 -15.08
N LEU A 105 -9.71 18.29 -14.62
CA LEU A 105 -9.50 18.08 -13.19
C LEU A 105 -8.08 18.54 -12.82
N PRO A 106 -7.90 19.36 -11.76
CA PRO A 106 -6.59 19.61 -11.20
C PRO A 106 -5.98 18.29 -10.74
N ASP A 107 -4.66 18.19 -10.86
CA ASP A 107 -3.86 17.07 -10.37
C ASP A 107 -4.28 16.69 -8.94
N VAL A 108 -4.52 15.40 -8.70
CA VAL A 108 -4.97 14.85 -7.40
C VAL A 108 -3.93 15.10 -6.29
N ASN A 109 -2.72 15.55 -6.64
CA ASN A 109 -1.72 16.07 -5.72
C ASN A 109 -2.04 17.44 -5.09
N ASP A 110 -3.10 18.14 -5.51
CA ASP A 110 -3.37 19.51 -5.06
C ASP A 110 -4.33 19.61 -3.85
N TYR A 111 -4.72 18.49 -3.26
CA TYR A 111 -5.43 18.49 -1.97
C TYR A 111 -4.46 18.74 -0.81
N LYS A 112 -3.80 19.89 -0.80
CA LYS A 112 -3.13 20.42 0.39
C LYS A 112 -4.22 20.97 1.31
N THR A 113 -4.79 20.11 2.16
CA THR A 113 -5.73 20.58 3.18
C THR A 113 -5.01 21.59 4.09
N PRO A 114 -5.74 22.56 4.70
CA PRO A 114 -5.13 23.50 5.63
C PRO A 114 -4.32 22.80 6.72
N GLU A 115 -4.81 21.67 7.24
CA GLU A 115 -4.14 20.84 8.24
C GLU A 115 -2.82 20.27 7.71
N TYR A 116 -2.79 19.78 6.46
CA TYR A 116 -1.56 19.29 5.83
C TYR A 116 -0.51 20.40 5.69
N LEU A 117 -0.92 21.61 5.30
CA LEU A 117 -0.04 22.78 5.20
C LEU A 117 0.54 23.18 6.56
N PHE A 118 -0.29 23.18 7.62
CA PHE A 118 0.17 23.45 8.98
C PHE A 118 1.17 22.41 9.46
N ILE A 119 0.92 21.12 9.21
CA ILE A 119 1.84 20.03 9.59
C ILE A 119 3.18 20.14 8.85
N GLU A 120 3.16 20.43 7.55
CA GLU A 120 4.39 20.62 6.76
C GLU A 120 5.18 21.85 7.23
N GLN A 121 4.51 22.94 7.58
CA GLN A 121 5.16 24.12 8.15
C GLN A 121 5.81 23.81 9.50
N GLU A 122 5.13 23.08 10.38
CA GLU A 122 5.65 22.70 11.70
C GLU A 122 6.87 21.76 11.57
N LYS A 123 6.83 20.80 10.64
CA LYS A 123 7.98 19.94 10.33
C LYS A 123 9.18 20.74 9.86
N ARG A 124 8.95 21.73 8.99
CA ARG A 124 10.01 22.59 8.46
C ARG A 124 10.66 23.42 9.57
N GLN A 125 9.85 24.01 10.46
CA GLN A 125 10.35 24.76 11.61
C GLN A 125 11.18 23.87 12.55
N LYS A 126 10.71 22.67 12.88
CA LYS A 126 11.47 21.72 13.71
C LYS A 126 12.77 21.29 13.05
N LEU A 127 12.77 21.11 11.73
CA LEU A 127 13.98 20.79 10.98
C LEU A 127 14.99 21.95 11.04
N ASP A 128 14.54 23.19 10.84
CA ASP A 128 15.38 24.39 10.93
C ASP A 128 15.97 24.56 12.35
N GLU A 129 15.19 24.30 13.40
CA GLU A 129 15.68 24.30 14.79
C GLU A 129 16.73 23.22 15.06
N LEU A 130 16.56 22.04 14.48
CA LEU A 130 17.54 20.96 14.58
C LEU A 130 18.80 21.29 13.81
N LEU A 131 18.67 21.84 12.60
CA LEU A 131 19.79 22.30 11.76
C LEU A 131 20.57 23.43 12.43
N ALA A 132 19.91 24.36 13.11
CA ALA A 132 20.55 25.44 13.85
C ALA A 132 21.41 24.94 15.04
N LYS A 133 21.18 23.72 15.52
CA LYS A 133 22.03 23.07 16.53
C LYS A 133 23.27 22.43 15.93
N LEU A 134 23.32 22.22 14.61
CA LEU A 134 24.55 21.90 13.91
C LEU A 134 25.31 23.20 13.68
N GLY A 135 26.58 23.26 14.08
CA GLY A 135 27.39 24.46 13.87
C GLY A 135 27.46 24.89 12.40
N GLU A 136 27.70 26.19 12.15
CA GLU A 136 27.57 26.84 10.83
C GLU A 136 28.26 26.12 9.66
N LYS A 137 29.35 25.39 9.92
CA LYS A 137 30.08 24.62 8.90
C LYS A 137 29.30 23.42 8.38
N CYS A 138 28.56 22.72 9.24
CA CYS A 138 27.78 21.55 8.87
C CYS A 138 26.47 21.95 8.19
N GLU A 139 25.85 23.05 8.64
CA GLU A 139 24.65 23.61 8.01
C GLU A 139 24.90 24.05 6.57
N LYS A 140 26.04 24.71 6.30
CA LYS A 140 26.43 25.15 4.95
C LYS A 140 26.63 23.99 3.96
N ILE A 141 27.07 22.83 4.42
CA ILE A 141 27.27 21.64 3.57
C ILE A 141 25.92 21.00 3.20
N LEU A 142 24.95 21.01 4.12
CA LEU A 142 23.63 20.38 3.92
C LEU A 142 22.62 21.26 3.15
N ARG A 143 22.86 22.57 3.05
CA ARG A 143 22.04 23.51 2.26
C ARG A 143 22.47 23.65 0.80
N LEU A 144 23.58 23.02 0.39
CA LEU A 144 24.05 22.90 -1.00
C LEU A 144 23.38 21.72 -1.70
#